data_AF-A0AA42ZLF8-F1
#
_entry.id   AF-A0AA42ZLF8-F1
#
_cell.length_a   1.000
_cell.length_b   1.000
_cell.length_c   1.000
_cell.angle_alpha   90.00
_cell.angle_beta   90.00
_cell.angle_gamma   90.00
#
_symmetry.space_group_name_H-M   'P 1'
#
loop_
_entity.id
_entity.type
_entity.pdbx_description
1 polymer ?
#
loop_
_entity_poly.entity_id
_entity_poly.type
_entity_poly.pdbx_seq_one_letter_code
_entity_poly.pdbx_strand_id
1 'polypeptide(L)' 'MWTADPKHTPYRDTVGNMLTNGHAGTLGYSSAAAMADFIVVNMVAEAAAGREAAKDAAARAEKRALRYYKV' A
#
# COMPACT_ATOMS: atom_id res chain seq x y z
N MET A 1 2.38 -26.23 -3.92
CA MET A 1 1.68 -25.22 -3.10
C MET A 1 1.03 -24.13 -3.96
N TRP A 2 1.79 -23.39 -4.77
CA TRP A 2 1.29 -22.20 -5.49
C TRP A 2 0.23 -22.46 -6.59
N THR A 3 0.31 -23.60 -7.26
CA THR A 3 -0.64 -24.00 -8.33
C THR A 3 -1.75 -24.92 -7.85
N ALA A 4 -1.77 -25.25 -6.55
CA ALA A 4 -2.77 -26.16 -5.98
C ALA A 4 -4.16 -25.48 -5.80
N ASP A 5 -4.17 -24.15 -5.64
CA ASP A 5 -5.39 -23.32 -5.63
C ASP A 5 -5.08 -22.05 -6.44
N PRO A 6 -5.94 -21.65 -7.40
CA PRO A 6 -5.76 -20.39 -8.13
C PRO A 6 -5.64 -19.17 -7.21
N LYS A 7 -6.22 -19.20 -6.00
CA LYS A 7 -6.10 -18.13 -4.99
C LYS A 7 -4.70 -18.01 -4.40
N HIS A 8 -3.86 -19.06 -4.45
CA HIS A 8 -2.50 -18.99 -3.94
C HIS A 8 -1.55 -18.32 -4.93
N THR A 9 -1.86 -18.38 -6.23
CA THR A 9 -0.96 -17.92 -7.29
C THR A 9 -0.57 -16.44 -7.15
N PRO A 10 -1.49 -15.51 -6.81
CA PRO A 10 -1.14 -14.10 -6.60
C PRO A 10 -0.17 -13.85 -5.43
N TYR A 11 -0.13 -14.74 -4.43
CA TYR A 11 0.70 -14.57 -3.23
C TYR A 11 2.11 -15.18 -3.36
N ARG A 12 2.39 -15.90 -4.46
CA ARG A 12 3.66 -16.60 -4.67
C ARG A 12 4.87 -15.66 -4.63
N ASP A 13 4.74 -14.52 -5.29
CA ASP A 13 5.87 -13.62 -5.58
C ASP A 13 5.86 -12.38 -4.68
N THR A 14 4.97 -12.30 -3.68
CA THR A 14 4.75 -11.07 -2.89
C THR A 14 6.00 -10.61 -2.15
N VAL A 15 6.75 -11.53 -1.54
CA VAL A 15 7.98 -11.21 -0.81
C VAL A 15 9.13 -10.88 -1.77
N GLY A 16 9.21 -11.59 -2.90
CA GLY A 16 10.24 -11.35 -3.92
C GLY A 16 10.08 -10.00 -4.63
N ASN A 17 8.83 -9.54 -4.80
CA ASN A 17 8.50 -8.25 -5.42
C ASN A 17 8.48 -7.09 -4.42
N MET A 18 8.69 -7.35 -3.13
CA MET A 18 8.57 -6.33 -2.09
C MET A 18 9.71 -5.32 -2.21
N LEU A 19 9.34 -4.04 -2.33
CA LEU A 19 10.29 -2.94 -2.29
C LEU A 19 10.64 -2.58 -0.84
N THR A 20 11.82 -2.00 -0.64
CA THR A 20 12.15 -1.40 0.66
C THR A 20 11.19 -0.23 0.94
N ASN A 21 10.91 0.04 2.21
CA ASN A 21 9.95 1.07 2.61
C ASN A 21 10.33 2.49 2.18
N GLY A 22 11.60 2.73 1.84
CA GLY A 22 12.06 3.99 1.25
C GLY A 22 11.85 4.05 -0.26
N HIS A 23 11.84 2.91 -0.96
CA HIS A 23 11.84 2.81 -2.42
C HIS A 23 12.73 3.85 -3.11
N ALA A 24 12.13 4.82 -3.82
CA ALA A 24 12.83 5.90 -4.53
C ALA A 24 13.19 7.10 -3.64
N GLY A 25 12.62 7.17 -2.43
CA GLY A 25 12.90 8.20 -1.44
C GLY A 25 13.87 7.73 -0.36
N THR A 26 14.17 8.63 0.57
CA THR A 26 15.00 8.31 1.74
C THR A 26 14.21 7.51 2.75
N LEU A 27 14.76 6.36 3.15
CA LEU A 27 14.23 5.59 4.28
C LEU A 27 14.40 6.42 5.57
N GLY A 28 13.30 6.65 6.28
CA GLY A 28 13.31 7.43 7.51
C GLY A 28 11.98 7.43 8.24
N TYR A 29 11.82 8.36 9.17
CA TYR A 29 10.64 8.45 10.04
C TYR A 29 9.34 8.58 9.23
N SER A 30 9.33 9.43 8.20
CA SER A 30 8.15 9.63 7.34
C SER A 30 7.73 8.36 6.60
N SER A 31 8.68 7.60 6.04
CA SER A 31 8.36 6.32 5.37
C SER A 31 7.87 5.26 6.34
N ALA A 32 8.44 5.21 7.56
CA ALA A 32 7.99 4.29 8.60
C ALA A 32 6.57 4.64 9.09
N ALA A 33 6.29 5.94 9.28
CA ALA A 33 4.96 6.41 9.68
C ALA A 33 3.90 6.13 8.61
N ALA A 34 4.22 6.35 7.32
CA ALA A 34 3.33 6.03 6.21
C ALA A 34 2.98 4.53 6.13
N MET A 35 3.96 3.66 6.41
CA MET A 35 3.72 2.22 6.50
C MET A 35 2.88 1.85 7.72
N ALA A 36 3.16 2.44 8.89
CA ALA A 36 2.43 2.20 10.13
C ALA A 36 0.96 2.65 10.07
N ASP A 37 0.64 3.68 9.27
CA ASP A 37 -0.73 4.13 9.00
C ASP A 37 -1.47 3.28 7.95
N PHE A 38 -0.82 2.23 7.41
CA PHE A 38 -1.40 1.30 6.44
C PHE A 38 -2.06 2.01 5.24
N ILE A 39 -1.47 3.11 4.77
CA ILE A 39 -2.10 4.03 3.81
C ILE A 39 -2.56 3.29 2.55
N VAL A 40 -1.67 2.49 1.94
CA VAL A 40 -1.96 1.76 0.70
C VAL A 40 -2.95 0.61 0.94
N VAL A 41 -2.85 -0.09 2.07
CA VAL A 41 -3.77 -1.20 2.41
C VAL A 41 -5.19 -0.66 2.59
N ASN A 42 -5.32 0.45 3.31
CA ASN A 42 -6.61 1.12 3.52
C ASN A 42 -7.19 1.66 2.22
N MET A 43 -6.35 2.23 1.34
CA MET A 43 -6.76 2.68 0.01
C MET A 43 -7.37 1.53 -0.81
N VAL A 44 -6.68 0.39 -0.90
CA VAL A 44 -7.17 -0.79 -1.63
C VAL A 44 -8.45 -1.31 -0.99
N ALA A 45 -8.53 -1.36 0.34
CA ALA A 45 -9.72 -1.83 1.05
C ALA A 45 -10.94 -0.92 0.83
N GLU A 46 -10.76 0.41 0.78
CA GLU A 46 -11.83 1.36 0.46
C GLU A 46 -12.38 1.13 -0.96
N ALA A 47 -11.48 0.98 -1.94
CA ALA A 47 -11.86 0.73 -3.33
C ALA A 47 -12.51 -0.64 -3.52
N ALA A 48 -11.93 -1.70 -2.96
CA ALA A 48 -12.41 -3.07 -3.11
C ALA A 48 -13.75 -3.32 -2.41
N ALA A 49 -14.00 -2.64 -1.28
CA ALA A 49 -15.28 -2.71 -0.59
C ALA A 49 -16.38 -1.85 -1.22
N GLY A 50 -16.08 -1.11 -2.29
CA GLY A 50 -17.05 -0.21 -2.94
C GLY A 50 -17.48 0.98 -2.08
N ARG A 51 -16.74 1.29 -1.00
CA ARG A 51 -17.01 2.49 -0.19
C ARG A 51 -16.81 3.74 -1.04
N GLU A 52 -15.84 3.68 -1.95
CA GLU A 52 -15.29 4.82 -2.66
C GLU A 52 -14.79 4.40 -4.04
N ALA A 53 -14.84 5.29 -5.02
CA ALA A 53 -14.25 5.02 -6.33
C ALA A 53 -12.72 4.94 -6.21
N ALA A 54 -12.09 4.08 -7.01
CA ALA A 54 -10.64 3.83 -6.94
C ALA A 54 -9.79 5.11 -7.02
N LYS A 55 -10.21 6.06 -7.87
CA LYS A 55 -9.55 7.36 -8.02
C LYS A 55 -9.62 8.20 -6.73
N ASP A 56 -10.77 8.21 -6.07
CA ASP A 56 -11.00 9.01 -4.87
C ASP A 56 -10.30 8.39 -3.64
N ALA A 57 -10.28 7.05 -3.56
CA ALA A 57 -9.46 6.33 -2.57
C ALA A 57 -7.98 6.67 -2.71
N ALA A 58 -7.44 6.67 -3.94
CA ALA A 58 -6.05 7.06 -4.20
C ALA A 58 -5.78 8.53 -3.81
N ALA A 59 -6.68 9.45 -4.13
CA ALA A 59 -6.54 10.87 -3.75
C ALA A 59 -6.56 11.08 -2.23
N ARG A 60 -7.37 10.31 -1.49
CA ARG A 60 -7.34 10.33 0.00
C ARG A 60 -6.04 9.74 0.55
N ALA A 61 -5.56 8.64 -0.02
CA ALA A 61 -4.31 8.01 0.38
C ALA A 61 -3.13 8.97 0.20
N GLU A 62 -3.06 9.69 -0.92
CA GLU A 62 -2.07 10.74 -1.16
C GLU A 62 -2.12 11.82 -0.08
N LYS A 63 -3.32 12.35 0.22
CA LYS A 63 -3.50 13.36 1.28
C LYS A 63 -3.03 12.87 2.65
N ARG A 64 -3.22 11.58 2.98
CA ARG A 64 -2.70 10.97 4.22
C ARG A 64 -1.17 10.90 4.19
N ALA A 65 -0.59 10.41 3.09
CA ALA A 65 0.86 10.29 2.96
C ALA A 65 1.55 11.65 3.08
N LEU A 66 1.01 12.68 2.42
CA LEU A 66 1.54 14.04 2.47
C LEU A 66 1.63 14.62 3.89
N ARG A 67 0.84 14.16 4.86
CA ARG A 67 0.95 14.63 6.26
C ARG A 67 2.28 14.24 6.89
N TYR A 68 2.83 13.09 6.51
CA TYR A 68 4.10 12.59 7.03
C TYR A 68 5.31 13.16 6.31
N TYR A 69 5.14 13.59 5.05
CA TYR A 69 6.23 14.11 4.20
C TYR A 69 6.29 15.65 4.11
N LYS A 70 5.34 16.37 4.71
CA LYS A 70 5.34 17.84 4.79
C LYS A 70 5.92 18.39 6.10
N VAL A 71 6.53 17.54 6.92
CA VAL A 71 7.20 17.93 8.18
C VAL A 71 8.59 18.47 7.88
#